data_AF-A0A0Q0YVJ8-F1
#
_entry.id   AF-A0A0Q0YVJ8-F1
#
_cell.length_a   1.000
_cell.length_b   1.000
_cell.length_c   1.000
_cell.angle_alpha   90.00
_cell.angle_beta   90.00
_cell.angle_gamma   90.00
#
_symmetry.space_group_name_H-M   'P 1'
#
loop_
_entity.id
_entity.type
_entity.pdbx_description
1 polymer ?
#
loop_
_entity_poly.entity_id
_entity_poly.type
_entity_poly.pdbx_seq_one_letter_code
_entity_poly.pdbx_strand_id
1 'polypeptide(L)'
;MHIATGADTIRHKGMNTVLKSLIGQTMTIRCAFCQTEYKTKVPQKNARFLPEFNQFENVSVQCPKCGAIEIFNMNIPPDDTGEPFQTGELPLEEEIQRYYVRLLMRYVREDLKP
;
A
#
# COMPACT_ATOMS: atom_id res chain seq x y z
N MET A 1 -38.75 -16.33 0.10
CA MET A 1 -37.44 -16.65 0.70
C MET A 1 -36.47 -16.86 -0.47
N HIS A 2 -35.72 -15.83 -0.84
CA HIS A 2 -34.69 -15.95 -1.87
C HIS A 2 -33.34 -16.10 -1.16
N ILE A 3 -32.79 -17.30 -1.26
CA ILE A 3 -31.41 -17.58 -0.88
C ILE A 3 -30.59 -17.28 -2.13
N ALA A 4 -29.95 -16.12 -2.16
CA ALA A 4 -28.94 -15.81 -3.16
C ALA A 4 -27.64 -16.52 -2.75
N THR A 5 -27.48 -17.75 -3.24
CA THR A 5 -26.17 -18.40 -3.36
C THR A 5 -25.39 -17.72 -4.48
N GLY A 6 -24.29 -17.08 -4.13
CA GLY A 6 -23.41 -16.43 -5.09
C GLY A 6 -22.25 -15.76 -4.37
N ALA A 7 -21.37 -16.57 -3.78
CA ALA A 7 -20.03 -16.09 -3.46
C ALA A 7 -19.30 -15.87 -4.80
N ASP A 8 -19.52 -14.69 -5.39
CA ASP A 8 -18.73 -14.20 -6.52
C ASP A 8 -17.31 -13.96 -5.99
N THR A 9 -16.52 -15.02 -5.96
CA THR A 9 -15.07 -14.93 -5.96
C THR A 9 -14.66 -14.30 -7.27
N ILE A 10 -14.66 -12.96 -7.31
CA ILE A 10 -14.08 -12.22 -8.42
C ILE A 10 -12.59 -12.51 -8.40
N ARG A 11 -12.18 -13.43 -9.29
CA ARG A 11 -10.78 -13.60 -9.70
C ARG A 11 -10.33 -12.29 -10.35
N HIS A 12 -9.84 -11.36 -9.55
CA HIS A 12 -9.19 -10.16 -10.08
C HIS A 12 -7.86 -10.56 -10.70
N LYS A 13 -7.79 -10.53 -12.04
CA LYS A 13 -6.55 -10.56 -12.80
C LYS A 13 -5.61 -9.47 -12.25
N GLY A 14 -4.62 -9.83 -11.44
CA GLY A 14 -3.40 -9.04 -11.18
C GLY A 14 -3.56 -7.54 -10.88
N MET A 15 -4.67 -7.09 -10.28
CA MET A 15 -4.87 -5.69 -9.97
C MET A 15 -4.27 -5.38 -8.60
N ASN A 16 -3.00 -4.95 -8.60
CA ASN A 16 -2.32 -4.49 -7.40
C ASN A 16 -2.81 -3.08 -7.02
N THR A 17 -3.02 -2.83 -5.73
CA THR A 17 -3.13 -1.48 -5.18
C THR A 17 -1.89 -0.69 -5.58
N VAL A 18 -2.05 0.49 -6.20
CA VAL A 18 -0.92 1.32 -6.60
C VAL A 18 -0.91 2.65 -5.85
N LEU A 19 0.11 2.87 -5.02
CA LEU A 19 0.45 4.19 -4.50
C LEU A 19 1.24 4.95 -5.59
N LYS A 20 0.56 5.87 -6.28
CA LYS A 20 1.13 6.59 -7.43
C LYS A 20 1.99 7.78 -7.03
N SER A 21 1.73 8.38 -5.88
CA SER A 21 2.58 9.45 -5.33
C SER A 21 2.31 9.70 -3.86
N LEU A 22 3.31 10.27 -3.18
CA LEU A 22 3.21 10.84 -1.84
C LEU A 22 3.94 12.19 -1.84
N ILE A 23 3.19 13.29 -1.73
CA ILE A 23 3.72 14.66 -1.71
C ILE A 23 3.29 15.33 -0.41
N GLY A 24 4.26 15.69 0.43
CA GLY A 24 3.97 16.01 1.83
C GLY A 24 3.23 14.85 2.49
N GLN A 25 2.08 15.12 3.13
CA GLN A 25 1.23 14.10 3.73
C GLN A 25 0.04 13.68 2.82
N THR A 26 0.09 13.96 1.52
CA THR A 26 -1.00 13.61 0.58
C THR A 26 -0.59 12.45 -0.31
N MET A 27 -1.33 11.34 -0.20
CA MET A 27 -1.18 10.13 -1.02
C MET A 27 -2.12 10.21 -2.23
N THR A 28 -1.63 9.88 -3.42
CA THR A 28 -2.46 9.62 -4.61
C THR A 28 -2.45 8.12 -4.89
N ILE A 29 -3.63 7.50 -4.92
CA ILE A 29 -3.78 6.05 -4.96
C ILE A 29 -4.72 5.69 -6.11
N ARG A 30 -4.38 4.64 -6.87
CA ARG A 30 -5.32 3.99 -7.79
C ARG A 30 -5.92 2.78 -7.10
N CYS A 31 -7.24 2.81 -6.89
CA CYS A 31 -7.97 1.70 -6.29
C CYS A 31 -7.83 0.44 -7.13
N ALA A 32 -7.43 -0.69 -6.53
CA ALA A 32 -7.30 -1.96 -7.22
C ALA A 32 -8.65 -2.46 -7.79
N PHE A 33 -9.76 -2.15 -7.10
CA PHE A 33 -11.08 -2.69 -7.41
C PHE A 33 -11.82 -1.86 -8.46
N CYS A 34 -11.98 -0.56 -8.24
CA CYS A 34 -12.76 0.32 -9.12
C CYS A 34 -11.90 1.18 -10.05
N GLN A 35 -10.57 1.00 -10.03
CA GLN A 35 -9.57 1.70 -10.86
C GLN A 35 -9.60 3.23 -10.77
N THR A 36 -10.36 3.77 -9.81
CA THR A 36 -10.48 5.21 -9.62
C THR A 36 -9.28 5.72 -8.87
N GLU A 37 -8.70 6.80 -9.36
CA GLU A 37 -7.66 7.54 -8.66
C GLU A 37 -8.28 8.49 -7.64
N TYR A 38 -7.75 8.48 -6.43
CA TYR A 38 -8.20 9.34 -5.36
C TYR A 38 -7.03 9.81 -4.51
N LYS A 39 -7.25 10.92 -3.80
CA LYS A 39 -6.28 11.48 -2.87
C LYS A 39 -6.76 11.28 -1.44
N THR A 40 -5.84 10.94 -0.55
CA THR A 40 -6.09 10.84 0.88
C THR A 40 -4.88 11.32 1.67
N LYS A 41 -5.06 11.61 2.95
CA LYS A 41 -3.94 11.94 3.84
C LYS A 41 -3.26 10.68 4.32
N VAL A 42 -1.96 10.78 4.61
CA VAL A 42 -1.26 9.75 5.39
C VAL A 42 -1.99 9.56 6.72
N PRO A 43 -2.28 8.31 7.15
CA PRO A 43 -2.85 8.07 8.45
C PRO A 43 -1.99 8.67 9.56
N GLN A 44 -2.60 9.39 10.49
CA GLN A 44 -1.87 10.05 11.58
C GLN A 44 -1.39 9.09 12.67
N LYS A 45 -1.91 7.85 12.67
CA LYS A 45 -1.49 6.81 13.60
C LYS A 45 -0.23 6.13 13.06
N ASN A 46 0.77 5.99 13.92
CA ASN A 46 1.95 5.19 13.61
C ASN A 46 1.59 3.71 13.42
N ALA A 47 2.28 3.04 12.50
CA ALA A 47 2.24 1.60 12.34
C ALA A 47 2.81 0.94 13.61
N ARG A 48 2.03 0.08 14.24
CA ARG A 48 2.46 -0.64 15.45
C ARG A 48 3.43 -1.75 15.05
N PHE A 49 4.54 -1.88 15.78
CA PHE A 49 5.40 -3.04 15.69
C PHE A 49 4.78 -4.23 16.45
N LEU A 50 4.79 -5.40 15.82
CA LEU A 50 4.28 -6.68 16.30
C LEU A 50 5.48 -7.60 16.58
N PRO A 51 5.98 -7.65 17.84
CA PRO A 51 7.19 -8.40 18.18
C PRO A 51 7.10 -9.89 17.84
N GLU A 52 5.90 -10.48 17.95
CA GLU A 52 5.65 -11.89 17.69
C GLU A 52 5.91 -12.30 16.23
N PHE A 53 5.81 -11.34 15.30
CA PHE A 53 6.07 -11.55 13.87
C PHE A 53 7.33 -10.83 13.39
N ASN A 54 7.97 -10.04 14.25
CA ASN A 54 9.05 -9.13 13.89
C ASN A 54 8.68 -8.22 12.70
N GLN A 55 7.45 -7.69 12.71
CA GLN A 55 6.87 -6.93 11.60
C GLN A 55 6.06 -5.73 12.09
N PHE A 56 5.91 -4.71 11.25
CA PHE A 56 4.98 -3.60 11.44
C PHE A 56 3.62 -3.91 10.83
N GLU A 57 2.55 -3.42 11.47
CA GLU A 57 1.21 -3.41 10.88
C GLU A 57 1.22 -2.72 9.51
N ASN A 58 0.51 -3.31 8.55
CA ASN A 58 0.30 -2.70 7.26
C ASN A 58 -0.55 -1.44 7.38
N VAL A 59 -0.31 -0.48 6.50
CA VAL A 59 -1.18 0.69 6.40
C VAL A 59 -2.35 0.35 5.49
N SER A 60 -3.57 0.53 5.98
CA SER A 60 -4.79 0.35 5.20
C SER A 60 -5.52 1.67 4.99
N VAL A 61 -6.04 1.91 3.79
CA VAL A 61 -6.90 3.06 3.48
C VAL A 61 -8.10 2.64 2.66
N GLN A 62 -9.24 3.28 2.89
CA GLN A 62 -10.47 2.95 2.18
C GLN A 62 -10.62 3.80 0.91
N CYS A 63 -10.98 3.17 -0.20
CA CYS A 63 -11.37 3.87 -1.42
C CYS A 63 -12.72 4.57 -1.20
N PRO A 64 -12.81 5.90 -1.38
CA PRO A 64 -14.03 6.65 -1.11
C PRO A 64 -15.15 6.36 -2.12
N LYS A 65 -14.83 5.77 -3.28
CA LYS A 65 -15.82 5.51 -4.34
C LYS A 65 -16.49 4.14 -4.22
N CYS A 66 -15.74 3.10 -3.89
CA CYS A 66 -16.25 1.72 -3.87
C CYS A 66 -16.14 1.03 -2.49
N GLY A 67 -15.57 1.71 -1.49
CA GLY A 67 -15.43 1.17 -0.14
C GLY A 67 -14.36 0.10 0.03
N ALA A 68 -13.67 -0.30 -1.04
CA ALA A 68 -12.58 -1.27 -0.98
C ALA A 68 -11.42 -0.80 -0.09
N ILE A 69 -10.73 -1.74 0.53
CA ILE A 69 -9.58 -1.46 1.40
C ILE A 69 -8.29 -1.72 0.61
N GLU A 70 -7.49 -0.67 0.47
CA GLU A 70 -6.17 -0.71 -0.12
C GLU A 70 -5.14 -0.92 1.01
N ILE A 71 -4.22 -1.87 0.84
CA ILE A 71 -3.24 -2.28 1.87
C ILE A 71 -1.83 -2.04 1.36
N PHE A 72 -1.01 -1.36 2.15
CA PHE A 72 0.40 -1.09 1.87
C PHE A 72 1.30 -1.82 2.85
N ASN A 73 2.23 -2.62 2.33
CA ASN A 73 3.18 -3.38 3.14
C ASN A 73 4.25 -2.48 3.77
N MET A 74 4.28 -2.39 5.09
CA MET A 74 5.25 -1.56 5.83
C MET A 74 6.58 -2.26 6.12
N ASN A 75 6.76 -3.49 5.63
CA ASN A 75 7.88 -4.37 5.93
C ASN A 75 8.82 -4.58 4.73
N ILE A 76 8.78 -3.69 3.72
CA ILE A 76 9.80 -3.68 2.66
C ILE A 76 11.11 -3.06 3.18
N PRO A 77 12.27 -3.32 2.54
CA PRO A 77 13.52 -2.66 2.90
C PRO A 77 13.39 -1.12 2.88
N PRO A 78 13.85 -0.40 3.91
CA PRO A 78 13.66 1.05 4.05
C PRO A 78 14.48 1.87 3.04
N ASP A 79 15.58 1.31 2.57
CA ASP A 79 16.48 1.88 1.56
C ASP A 79 16.72 0.86 0.44
N ASP A 80 17.06 1.34 -0.76
CA ASP A 80 17.48 0.48 -1.89
C ASP A 80 18.85 -0.16 -1.70
N THR A 81 19.54 0.11 -0.59
CA THR A 81 20.80 -0.58 -0.30
C THR A 81 20.59 -2.06 0.02
N GLY A 82 19.36 -2.49 0.32
CA GLY A 82 18.96 -3.89 0.48
C GLY A 82 18.33 -4.55 -0.76
N GLU A 83 18.05 -3.77 -1.81
CA GLU A 83 17.46 -4.26 -3.07
C GLU A 83 18.12 -3.49 -4.22
N PRO A 84 18.99 -4.11 -5.04
CA PRO A 84 19.58 -3.40 -6.15
C PRO A 84 18.48 -2.81 -7.04
N PHE A 85 18.42 -1.49 -7.14
CA PHE A 85 17.65 -0.72 -8.14
C PHE A 85 18.03 -1.09 -9.60
N GLN A 86 18.85 -2.11 -9.79
CA GLN A 86 19.66 -2.38 -10.98
C GLN A 86 19.51 -3.79 -11.54
N THR A 87 18.58 -4.63 -11.07
CA THR A 87 18.37 -5.92 -11.76
C THR A 87 17.34 -5.84 -12.89
N GLY A 88 16.45 -4.84 -12.90
CA GLY A 88 15.34 -4.79 -13.86
C GLY A 88 14.40 -5.99 -13.74
N GLU A 89 14.40 -6.67 -12.59
CA GLU A 89 13.57 -7.85 -12.32
C GLU A 89 12.11 -7.48 -12.02
N LEU A 90 11.86 -6.26 -11.55
CA LEU A 90 10.52 -5.74 -11.29
C LEU A 90 10.07 -4.78 -12.40
N PRO A 91 8.78 -4.79 -12.78
CA PRO A 91 8.22 -3.75 -13.63
C PRO A 91 8.43 -2.36 -13.03
N LEU A 92 8.70 -1.36 -13.87
CA LEU A 92 8.94 0.04 -13.46
C LEU A 92 7.84 0.58 -12.54
N GLU A 93 6.58 0.21 -12.78
CA GLU A 93 5.45 0.59 -11.95
C GLU A 93 5.56 0.07 -10.51
N GLU A 94 6.10 -1.13 -10.33
CA GLU A 94 6.32 -1.71 -9.01
C GLU A 94 7.46 -0.99 -8.28
N GLU A 95 8.55 -0.66 -8.98
CA GLU A 95 9.65 0.13 -8.41
C GLU A 95 9.19 1.51 -7.92
N ILE A 96 8.41 2.21 -8.76
CA ILE A 96 7.83 3.51 -8.41
C ILE A 96 6.93 3.39 -7.19
N GLN A 97 6.09 2.34 -7.14
CA GLN A 97 5.24 2.10 -5.98
C GLN A 97 6.06 1.84 -4.71
N ARG A 98 7.09 0.99 -4.78
CA ARG A 98 7.98 0.69 -3.64
C ARG A 98 8.65 1.96 -3.12
N TYR A 99 9.12 2.83 -4.00
CA TYR A 99 9.67 4.14 -3.63
C TYR A 99 8.68 4.95 -2.77
N TYR A 100 7.42 5.07 -3.20
CA TYR A 100 6.43 5.81 -2.41
C TYR A 100 6.02 5.09 -1.13
N VAL A 101 6.04 3.76 -1.10
CA VAL A 101 5.80 2.99 0.13
C VAL A 101 6.93 3.23 1.14
N ARG A 102 8.20 3.33 0.72
CA ARG A 102 9.32 3.71 1.61
C ARG A 102 9.15 5.11 2.16
N LEU A 103 8.67 6.07 1.36
CA LEU A 103 8.33 7.40 1.87
C LEU A 103 7.19 7.34 2.89
N LEU A 104 6.14 6.56 2.63
CA LEU A 104 5.04 6.34 3.57
C LEU A 104 5.54 5.73 4.89
N MET A 105 6.43 4.74 4.83
CA MET A 105 7.05 4.13 6.00
C MET A 105 7.69 5.19 6.90
N ARG A 106 8.44 6.16 6.36
CA ARG A 106 9.07 7.23 7.15
C ARG A 106 8.06 8.16 7.86
N TYR A 107 6.81 8.22 7.41
CA TYR A 107 5.76 8.94 8.13
C TYR A 107 5.15 8.13 9.27
N VAL A 108 4.99 6.81 9.10
CA VAL A 108 4.19 5.97 10.01
C VAL A 108 5.02 5.05 10.90
N ARG A 109 6.26 4.75 10.56
CA ARG A 109 7.17 3.90 11.34
C ARG A 109 8.08 4.77 12.19
N GLU A 110 7.94 4.65 13.51
CA GLU A 110 8.73 5.42 14.48
C GLU A 110 10.24 5.13 14.38
N ASP A 111 10.63 3.89 14.06
CA ASP A 111 12.03 3.49 13.95
C ASP A 111 12.76 4.09 12.74
N LEU A 112 12.03 4.71 11.80
CA LEU A 112 12.56 5.33 10.59
C LEU A 112 12.49 6.86 10.60
N LYS A 113 12.00 7.46 11.70
CA LYS A 113 12.01 8.91 11.89
C LYS A 113 13.44 9.37 12.25
N PRO A 114 13.88 10.54 11.75
CA PRO A 114 15.20 11.08 12.05
C PRO A 114 15.38 11.47 13.52
#